data_AF-U9UQ97-F1
#
_entry.id   AF-U9UQ97-F1
#
_cell.length_a   1.000
_cell.length_b   1.000
_cell.length_c   1.000
_cell.angle_alpha   90.00
_cell.angle_beta   90.00
_cell.angle_gamma   90.00
#
_symmetry.space_group_name_H-M   'P 1'
#
loop_
_entity.id
_entity.type
_entity.pdbx_description
1 polymer ?
#
loop_
_entity_poly.entity_id
_entity_poly.type
_entity_poly.pdbx_seq_one_letter_code
_entity_poly.pdbx_strand_id
1 'polypeptide(L)'
;MKNVNSIDELIKRFEELVLEESNLIRDGSIVALKHVATGKYLSSTKNLCYTTGSRKQLVFVGSSEPIPNSLWKIEFGDELAAYTDNSIVLQHVKSEIFLGMYCVNTGYGY
;
A
#
# COMPACT_ATOMS: atom_id res chain seq x y z
N MET A 1 -12.14 -11.66 30.59
CA MET A 1 -13.17 -10.86 29.89
C MET A 1 -14.07 -10.22 30.93
N LYS A 2 -14.27 -8.89 30.91
CA LYS A 2 -15.23 -8.22 31.81
C LYS A 2 -16.65 -8.52 31.32
N ASN A 3 -17.52 -9.01 32.20
CA ASN A 3 -18.96 -9.12 31.95
C ASN A 3 -19.50 -7.76 31.49
N VAL A 4 -20.31 -7.78 30.45
CA VAL A 4 -20.97 -6.59 29.89
C VAL A 4 -22.31 -6.46 30.60
N ASN A 5 -22.55 -5.32 31.27
CA ASN A 5 -23.70 -5.18 32.18
C ASN A 5 -24.93 -4.53 31.53
N SER A 6 -24.82 -4.09 30.27
CA SER A 6 -25.90 -3.46 29.51
C SER A 6 -25.69 -3.62 27.99
N ILE A 7 -26.78 -3.51 27.22
CA ILE A 7 -26.75 -3.47 25.75
C ILE A 7 -25.90 -2.30 25.25
N ASP A 8 -25.95 -1.15 25.92
CA ASP A 8 -25.17 0.04 25.51
C ASP A 8 -23.65 -0.21 25.60
N GLU A 9 -23.21 -0.94 26.64
CA GLU A 9 -21.79 -1.30 26.79
C GLU A 9 -21.38 -2.31 25.70
N LEU A 10 -22.29 -3.18 25.26
CA LEU A 10 -22.04 -4.11 24.15
C LEU A 10 -21.90 -3.38 22.82
N ILE A 11 -22.79 -2.43 22.52
CA ILE A 11 -22.73 -1.61 21.30
C ILE A 11 -21.41 -0.86 21.25
N LYS A 12 -21.02 -0.21 22.35
CA LYS A 12 -19.75 0.53 22.41
C LYS A 12 -18.54 -0.37 22.15
N ARG A 13 -18.48 -1.57 22.74
CA ARG A 13 -17.38 -2.52 22.49
C ARG A 13 -17.36 -3.01 21.04
N PHE A 14 -18.52 -3.18 20.41
CA PHE A 14 -18.59 -3.53 19.00
C PHE A 14 -18.05 -2.40 18.12
N GLU A 15 -18.41 -1.14 18.39
CA GLU A 15 -17.87 0.02 17.67
C GLU A 15 -16.35 0.14 17.84
N GLU A 16 -15.83 -0.06 19.05
CA GLU A 16 -14.39 -0.08 19.34
C GLU A 16 -13.68 -1.20 18.55
N LEU A 17 -14.23 -2.42 18.54
CA LEU A 17 -13.68 -3.55 17.78
C LEU A 17 -13.69 -3.31 16.26
N VAL A 18 -14.80 -2.79 15.72
CA VAL A 18 -14.90 -2.47 14.28
C VAL A 18 -13.88 -1.40 13.91
N LEU A 19 -13.67 -0.40 14.76
CA LEU A 19 -12.69 0.64 14.54
C LEU A 19 -11.25 0.07 14.56
N GLU A 20 -10.91 -0.75 15.55
CA GLU A 20 -9.60 -1.41 15.63
C GLU A 20 -9.33 -2.28 14.39
N GLU A 21 -10.30 -3.12 14.01
CA GLU A 21 -10.21 -3.97 12.82
C GLU A 21 -10.07 -3.18 11.52
N SER A 22 -10.71 -2.01 11.42
CA SER A 22 -10.62 -1.14 10.23
C SER A 22 -9.24 -0.51 10.03
N ASN A 23 -8.42 -0.45 11.10
CA ASN A 23 -7.06 0.09 11.05
C ASN A 23 -6.01 -0.97 10.69
N LEU A 24 -6.39 -2.25 10.62
CA LEU A 24 -5.47 -3.32 10.26
C LEU A 24 -5.24 -3.37 8.74
N ILE A 25 -3.97 -3.48 8.34
CA ILE A 25 -3.60 -3.73 6.95
C ILE A 25 -3.59 -5.24 6.73
N ARG A 26 -4.50 -5.72 5.87
CA ARG A 26 -4.62 -7.13 5.48
C ARG A 26 -4.05 -7.36 4.09
N ASP A 27 -3.81 -8.62 3.75
CA ASP A 27 -3.42 -8.98 2.39
C ASP A 27 -4.51 -8.53 1.41
N GLY A 28 -4.09 -7.86 0.33
CA GLY A 28 -4.97 -7.27 -0.66
C GLY A 28 -5.62 -5.93 -0.26
N SER A 29 -5.31 -5.37 0.92
CA SER A 29 -5.76 -4.02 1.29
C SER A 29 -5.30 -2.97 0.28
N ILE A 30 -6.11 -1.92 0.10
CA ILE A 30 -5.74 -0.73 -0.68
C ILE A 30 -5.18 0.32 0.27
N VAL A 31 -3.94 0.72 0.04
CA VAL A 31 -3.20 1.66 0.88
C VAL A 31 -2.68 2.83 0.06
N ALA A 32 -2.39 3.95 0.74
CA ALA A 32 -1.71 5.09 0.17
C ALA A 32 -0.44 5.37 0.98
N LEU A 33 0.72 5.45 0.32
CA LEU A 33 2.00 5.67 1.00
C LEU A 33 2.32 7.17 1.02
N LYS A 34 2.40 7.78 2.20
CA LYS A 34 2.67 9.21 2.37
C LYS A 34 4.15 9.45 2.65
N HIS A 35 4.80 10.30 1.87
CA HIS A 35 6.12 10.81 2.18
C HIS A 35 6.02 11.82 3.33
N VAL A 36 6.59 11.49 4.49
CA VAL A 36 6.42 12.24 5.74
C VAL A 36 6.83 13.71 5.60
N ALA A 37 7.98 13.99 4.98
CA ALA A 37 8.52 15.36 4.92
C ALA A 37 7.72 16.29 3.98
N THR A 38 7.17 15.78 2.88
CA THR A 38 6.39 16.62 1.93
C THR A 38 4.89 16.53 2.13
N GLY A 39 4.42 15.56 2.91
CA GLY A 39 3.00 15.25 3.08
C GLY A 39 2.30 14.74 1.83
N LYS A 40 3.05 14.42 0.77
CA LYS A 40 2.51 13.98 -0.52
C LYS A 40 2.56 12.46 -0.66
N TYR A 41 1.71 11.92 -1.50
CA TYR A 41 1.55 10.47 -1.65
C TYR A 41 2.33 9.89 -2.83
N LEU A 42 2.91 8.71 -2.64
CA LEU A 42 3.55 7.92 -3.67
C LEU A 42 2.53 7.58 -4.76
N SER A 43 2.84 7.95 -5.99
CA SER A 43 1.92 7.88 -7.11
C SER A 43 2.57 7.32 -8.36
N SER A 44 1.73 6.77 -9.23
CA SER A 44 2.11 6.37 -10.58
C SER A 44 0.96 6.64 -11.55
N THR A 45 1.27 6.81 -12.82
CA THR A 45 0.25 7.08 -13.84
C THR A 45 0.45 6.11 -14.99
N LYS A 46 -0.63 5.44 -15.40
CA LYS A 46 -0.61 4.53 -16.55
C LYS A 46 -0.10 5.27 -17.79
N ASN A 47 0.81 4.65 -18.53
CA ASN A 47 1.46 5.19 -19.73
C ASN A 47 2.38 6.41 -19.51
N LEU A 48 2.57 6.87 -18.28
CA LEU A 48 3.61 7.85 -17.97
C LEU A 48 4.90 7.10 -17.64
N CYS A 49 5.89 7.16 -18.51
CA CYS A 49 7.14 6.41 -18.39
C CYS A 49 8.35 7.33 -18.21
N TYR A 50 9.43 6.80 -17.64
CA TYR A 50 10.72 7.48 -17.67
C TYR A 50 11.18 7.71 -19.12
N THR A 51 11.71 8.90 -19.41
CA THR A 51 12.27 9.23 -20.74
C THR A 51 13.67 8.64 -20.93
N THR A 52 14.35 8.32 -19.84
CA THR A 52 15.70 7.74 -19.79
C THR A 52 15.70 6.44 -18.98
N GLY A 53 16.82 5.72 -18.98
CA GLY A 53 16.97 4.49 -18.18
C GLY A 53 16.02 3.38 -18.62
N SER A 54 15.23 2.85 -17.68
CA SER A 54 14.38 1.67 -17.88
C SER A 54 13.25 1.87 -18.90
N ARG A 55 12.84 3.12 -19.15
CA ARG A 55 11.64 3.48 -19.93
C ARG A 55 10.35 2.80 -19.45
N LYS A 56 10.34 2.32 -18.20
CA LYS A 56 9.16 1.73 -17.55
C LYS A 56 8.30 2.81 -16.91
N GLN A 57 7.14 2.41 -16.41
CA GLN A 57 6.19 3.33 -15.77
C GLN A 57 6.85 4.09 -14.62
N LEU A 58 6.62 5.40 -14.61
CA LEU A 58 7.19 6.35 -13.66
C LEU A 58 6.54 6.20 -12.29
N VAL A 59 7.37 6.24 -11.25
CA VAL A 59 6.93 6.37 -9.86
C VAL A 59 7.46 7.69 -9.31
N PHE A 60 6.58 8.45 -8.68
CA PHE A 60 6.88 9.81 -8.21
C PHE A 60 6.02 10.16 -7.01
N VAL A 61 6.35 11.28 -6.36
CA VAL A 61 5.54 11.82 -5.26
C VAL A 61 4.55 12.83 -5.83
N GLY A 62 3.25 12.56 -5.69
CA GLY A 62 2.16 13.27 -6.35
C GLY A 62 1.45 14.30 -5.47
N SER A 63 0.13 14.16 -5.35
CA SER A 63 -0.75 15.06 -4.60
C SER A 63 -0.52 14.97 -3.09
N SER A 64 -0.88 16.02 -2.35
CA SER A 64 -0.96 16.04 -0.88
C SER A 64 -2.22 15.35 -0.34
N GLU A 65 -3.13 14.96 -1.23
CA GLU A 65 -4.33 14.17 -0.94
C GLU A 65 -4.22 12.79 -1.59
N PRO A 66 -4.80 11.75 -0.97
CA PRO A 66 -4.87 10.43 -1.58
C PRO A 66 -5.82 10.47 -2.78
N ILE A 67 -5.24 10.39 -3.99
CA ILE A 67 -5.95 10.33 -5.26
C ILE A 67 -5.87 8.92 -5.86
N PRO A 68 -6.69 8.57 -6.88
CA PRO A 68 -6.68 7.23 -7.47
C PRO A 68 -5.30 6.74 -7.97
N ASN A 69 -4.45 7.64 -8.45
CA ASN A 69 -3.08 7.32 -8.91
C ASN A 69 -2.07 7.11 -7.76
N SER A 70 -2.50 7.30 -6.51
CA SER A 70 -1.69 7.11 -5.30
C SER A 70 -2.08 5.87 -4.49
N LEU A 71 -3.02 5.08 -5.02
CA LEU A 71 -3.52 3.87 -4.39
C LEU A 71 -2.72 2.65 -4.84
N TRP A 72 -2.33 1.84 -3.86
CA TRP A 72 -1.54 0.63 -4.05
C TRP A 72 -2.23 -0.53 -3.33
N LYS A 73 -2.39 -1.65 -4.02
CA LYS A 73 -2.76 -2.90 -3.39
C LYS A 73 -1.51 -3.48 -2.75
N ILE A 74 -1.58 -3.80 -1.47
CA ILE A 74 -0.49 -4.45 -0.73
C ILE A 74 -0.73 -5.97 -0.71
N GLU A 75 0.31 -6.74 -1.01
CA GLU A 75 0.27 -8.21 -1.03
C GLU A 75 1.49 -8.75 -0.27
N PHE A 76 1.29 -9.70 0.64
CA PHE A 76 2.36 -10.29 1.46
C PHE A 76 2.10 -11.76 1.83
N GLY A 77 1.06 -12.38 1.29
CA GLY A 77 0.86 -13.85 1.31
C GLY A 77 0.42 -14.46 2.64
N ASP A 78 0.54 -13.72 3.74
CA ASP A 78 0.01 -14.06 5.07
C ASP A 78 -1.28 -13.26 5.35
N GLU A 79 -2.08 -13.70 6.33
CA GLU A 79 -3.40 -13.10 6.60
C GLU A 79 -3.32 -11.66 7.15
N LEU A 80 -2.26 -11.34 7.90
CA LEU A 80 -2.02 -10.03 8.50
C LEU A 80 -0.58 -9.57 8.24
N ALA A 81 -0.38 -8.27 8.09
CA ALA A 81 0.95 -7.67 8.03
C ALA A 81 1.59 -7.76 9.43
N ALA A 82 2.01 -8.96 9.82
CA ALA A 82 2.77 -9.17 11.04
C ALA A 82 4.19 -8.59 10.87
N TYR A 83 4.85 -8.29 11.98
CA TYR A 83 6.24 -7.80 12.05
C TYR A 83 7.30 -8.82 11.57
N THR A 84 6.93 -9.77 10.71
CA THR A 84 7.82 -10.81 10.19
C THR A 84 8.48 -10.35 8.89
N ASP A 85 9.64 -10.94 8.55
CA ASP A 85 10.48 -10.63 7.38
C ASP A 85 9.82 -10.98 6.03
N ASN A 86 8.51 -10.89 5.93
CA ASN A 86 7.76 -11.26 4.75
C ASN A 86 7.99 -10.22 3.65
N SER A 87 8.18 -10.73 2.44
CA SER A 87 8.26 -9.89 1.25
C SER A 87 6.92 -9.21 1.01
N ILE A 88 6.90 -7.88 1.09
CA ILE A 88 5.75 -7.05 0.71
C ILE A 88 5.87 -6.67 -0.75
N VAL A 89 4.78 -6.86 -1.48
CA VAL A 89 4.62 -6.43 -2.87
C VAL A 89 3.55 -5.34 -2.91
N LEU A 90 3.81 -4.30 -3.71
CA LEU A 90 2.87 -3.21 -3.94
C LEU A 90 2.48 -3.18 -5.41
N GLN A 91 1.19 -3.31 -5.70
CA GLN A 91 0.64 -3.23 -7.04
C GLN A 91 -0.13 -1.91 -7.22
N HIS A 92 0.21 -1.13 -8.23
CA HIS A 92 -0.50 0.11 -8.52
C HIS A 92 -1.93 -0.18 -9.01
N VAL A 93 -2.94 0.35 -8.32
CA VAL A 93 -4.35 -0.02 -8.56
C VAL A 93 -4.83 0.27 -9.99
N LYS A 94 -4.43 1.40 -10.57
CA LYS A 94 -4.90 1.83 -11.91
C LYS A 94 -4.21 1.15 -13.08
N SER A 95 -2.97 0.69 -12.90
CA SER A 95 -2.19 0.10 -13.99
C SER A 95 -1.91 -1.39 -13.80
N GLU A 96 -2.18 -1.93 -12.61
CA GLU A 96 -1.91 -3.33 -12.23
C GLU A 96 -0.42 -3.68 -12.28
N ILE A 97 0.46 -2.67 -12.30
CA ILE A 97 1.92 -2.85 -12.37
C ILE A 97 2.49 -2.87 -10.96
N PHE A 98 3.40 -3.80 -10.71
CA PHE A 98 4.12 -3.93 -9.45
C PHE A 98 5.22 -2.88 -9.31
N LEU A 99 5.34 -2.34 -8.10
CA LEU A 99 6.47 -1.53 -7.70
C LEU A 99 7.71 -2.42 -7.56
N GLY A 100 8.77 -2.08 -8.28
CA GLY A 100 10.00 -2.85 -8.23
C GLY A 100 11.13 -2.21 -9.01
N MET A 101 12.31 -2.80 -8.87
CA MET A 101 13.48 -2.40 -9.63
C MET A 101 13.53 -3.16 -10.96
N TYR A 102 13.82 -2.44 -12.04
CA TYR A 102 14.09 -3.04 -13.34
C TYR A 102 15.59 -3.13 -13.56
N CYS A 103 16.14 -4.35 -13.51
CA CYS A 103 17.53 -4.61 -13.86
C CYS A 103 17.68 -4.82 -15.37
N VAL A 104 18.52 -4.01 -16.01
CA VAL A 104 18.95 -4.25 -17.39
C VAL A 104 20.19 -5.13 -17.31
N ASN A 105 20.09 -6.38 -17.75
CA ASN A 105 21.25 -7.26 -17.84
C ASN A 105 22.11 -6.76 -19.01
N THR A 106 23.11 -5.91 -18.72
CA THR A 106 24.10 -5.52 -19.73
C THR A 106 25.07 -6.67 -19.88
N GLY A 107 24.78 -7.57 -20.81
CA GLY A 107 25.57 -8.77 -21.10
C GLY A 107 26.94 -8.47 -21.70
N TYR A 108 27.77 -7.68 -21.02
CA TYR A 108 29.21 -7.65 -21.26
C TYR A 108 29.86 -8.73 -20.39
N GLY A 109 29.68 -9.99 -20.82
CA GLY A 109 30.54 -11.08 -20.39
C GLY A 109 31.87 -10.94 -21.14
N TYR A 110 32.96 -10.82 -20.39
CA TYR A 110 34.32 -11.01 -20.88
C TYR A 110 34.62 -12.50 -21.01
#